data_AF-A0A2G6H814-F1
#
_entry.id   AF-A0A2G6H814-F1
#
_cell.length_a   1.000
_cell.length_b   1.000
_cell.length_c   1.000
_cell.angle_alpha   90.00
_cell.angle_beta   90.00
_cell.angle_gamma   90.00
#
_symmetry.space_group_name_H-M   'P 1'
#
loop_
_entity.id
_entity.type
_entity.pdbx_description
1 polymer ?
#
loop_
_entity_poly.entity_id
_entity_poly.type
_entity_poly.pdbx_seq_one_letter_code
_entity_poly.pdbx_strand_id
1 'polypeptide(L)'
;MKMNKSIKLILLLSVVFSLFTKCTDDFEKINENPYGITDKSLEQDYNNIGSYFPNVLRMVVNTTHWRYQIAQNLCSDSWAGYLANPTPFGGGSNNTTYKMVWKDHAWNSSYDGIMAPCKAIIEKAEADKKPQFVAWAKLIRAYGMQRVASLHGPIIYSQYGKSVTESVYDSEEEFYTYVFKELDEIIAVLTEYKDFAGFKKFDVAYNGDIPKWIKLANTLRLQLALRIVKVKPELAKEQAEKALANSFGIIDNNADNFNVDNILWQLFQIVGEILECLQQWNLS
;
A
#
# COMPACT_ATOMS: atom_id res chain seq x y z
N MET A 1 65.70 -31.77 23.44
CA MET A 1 64.49 -32.60 23.61
C MET A 1 63.95 -32.98 22.23
N LYS A 2 64.03 -34.26 21.82
CA LYS A 2 63.57 -34.67 20.48
C LYS A 2 62.04 -34.74 20.47
N MET A 3 61.39 -33.74 19.88
CA MET A 3 59.94 -33.74 19.67
C MET A 3 59.52 -34.94 18.81
N ASN A 4 58.58 -35.74 19.32
CA ASN A 4 58.01 -36.91 18.64
C ASN A 4 57.47 -36.50 17.25
N LYS A 5 57.73 -37.31 16.22
CA LYS A 5 57.27 -37.08 14.84
C LYS A 5 55.75 -36.85 14.78
N SER A 6 54.98 -37.52 15.62
CA SER A 6 53.51 -37.35 15.69
C SER A 6 53.10 -35.96 16.20
N ILE A 7 53.85 -35.36 17.13
CA ILE A 7 53.57 -34.02 17.67
C ILE A 7 53.89 -32.94 16.62
N LYS A 8 54.97 -33.14 15.84
CA LYS A 8 55.29 -32.25 14.71
C LYS A 8 54.20 -32.28 13.63
N LEU A 9 53.63 -33.46 13.36
CA LEU A 9 52.57 -33.62 12.37
C LEU A 9 51.25 -32.95 12.83
N ILE A 10 50.91 -33.07 14.11
CA ILE A 10 49.71 -32.42 14.70
C ILE A 10 49.86 -30.88 14.68
N LEU A 11 51.04 -30.35 15.02
CA LEU A 11 51.30 -28.91 14.94
C LEU A 11 51.28 -28.40 13.49
N LEU A 12 51.78 -29.18 12.54
CA LEU A 12 51.72 -28.83 11.12
C LEU A 12 50.26 -28.81 10.62
N LEU A 13 49.47 -29.81 11.00
CA LEU A 13 48.04 -29.89 10.67
C LEU A 13 47.23 -28.77 11.30
N SER A 14 47.54 -28.35 12.54
CA SER A 14 46.83 -27.22 13.17
C SER A 14 47.17 -25.89 12.50
N VAL A 15 48.42 -25.67 12.10
CA VAL A 15 48.83 -24.47 11.34
C VAL A 15 48.17 -24.45 9.96
N VAL A 16 48.10 -25.59 9.27
CA VAL A 16 47.42 -25.71 7.97
C VAL A 16 45.91 -25.47 8.11
N PHE A 17 45.26 -26.00 9.16
CA PHE A 17 43.84 -25.74 9.42
C PHE A 17 43.54 -24.26 9.75
N SER A 18 44.47 -23.58 10.42
CA SER A 18 44.37 -22.14 10.71
C SER A 18 44.48 -21.24 9.48
N LEU A 19 45.03 -21.76 8.37
CA LEU A 19 45.12 -21.03 7.10
C LEU A 19 43.83 -21.10 6.27
N PHE A 20 42.90 -22.01 6.60
CA PHE A 20 41.61 -22.14 5.89
C PHE A 20 40.50 -21.25 6.46
N THR A 21 40.64 -20.69 7.67
CA THR A 21 39.59 -19.87 8.30
C THR A 21 39.57 -18.42 7.82
N LYS A 22 40.51 -17.99 6.96
CA LYS A 22 40.55 -16.64 6.37
C LYS A 22 39.98 -16.55 4.95
N CYS A 23 39.60 -17.67 4.34
CA CYS A 23 39.15 -17.69 2.94
C CYS A 23 37.65 -17.38 2.77
N THR A 24 36.92 -17.09 3.85
CA THR A 24 35.46 -16.88 3.80
C THR A 24 35.01 -15.49 4.25
N ASP A 25 35.94 -14.62 4.67
CA ASP A 25 35.58 -13.36 5.34
C ASP A 25 35.15 -12.22 4.40
N ASP A 26 35.44 -12.31 3.09
CA ASP A 26 35.13 -11.27 2.10
C ASP A 26 34.13 -11.71 1.01
N PHE A 27 33.36 -12.80 1.22
CA PHE A 27 32.37 -13.24 0.23
C PHE A 27 31.31 -12.17 -0.09
N GLU A 28 30.85 -11.42 0.92
CA GLU A 28 29.89 -10.34 0.71
C GLU A 28 30.50 -9.21 -0.14
N LYS A 29 31.72 -8.78 0.17
CA LYS A 29 32.42 -7.73 -0.59
C LYS A 29 32.82 -8.14 -2.02
N ILE A 30 33.20 -9.40 -2.23
CA ILE A 30 33.57 -9.91 -3.56
C ILE A 30 32.34 -10.01 -4.47
N ASN A 31 31.14 -10.18 -3.89
CA ASN A 31 29.88 -10.31 -4.62
C ASN A 31 29.06 -9.00 -4.64
N GLU A 32 29.61 -7.91 -4.12
CA GLU A 32 29.06 -6.58 -4.26
C GLU A 32 29.49 -5.98 -5.60
N ASN A 33 28.52 -5.63 -6.45
CA ASN A 33 28.80 -4.89 -7.68
C ASN A 33 29.23 -3.46 -7.30
N PRO A 34 30.48 -3.03 -7.58
CA PRO A 34 30.95 -1.69 -7.22
C PRO A 34 30.23 -0.56 -8.00
N TYR A 35 29.49 -0.90 -9.05
CA TYR A 35 28.63 0.01 -9.81
C TYR A 35 27.13 -0.22 -9.54
N GLY A 36 26.79 -1.13 -8.63
CA GLY A 36 25.42 -1.37 -8.20
C GLY A 36 24.88 -0.21 -7.39
N ILE A 37 23.57 0.02 -7.47
CA ILE A 37 22.90 0.96 -6.57
C ILE A 37 22.96 0.37 -5.16
N THR A 38 23.68 1.04 -4.26
CA THR A 38 23.77 0.64 -2.85
C THR A 38 22.52 1.08 -2.09
N ASP A 39 22.25 0.46 -0.94
CA ASP A 39 21.14 0.89 -0.06
C ASP A 39 21.27 2.36 0.35
N LYS A 40 22.51 2.82 0.59
CA LYS A 40 22.79 4.23 0.86
C LYS A 40 22.48 5.14 -0.33
N SER A 41 22.65 4.66 -1.56
CA SER A 41 22.25 5.40 -2.76
C SER A 41 20.72 5.54 -2.85
N LEU A 42 19.94 4.61 -2.28
CA LEU A 42 18.49 4.69 -2.26
C LEU A 42 17.97 5.70 -1.22
N GLU A 43 18.74 6.06 -0.20
CA GLU A 43 18.34 7.11 0.76
C GLU A 43 18.22 8.49 0.08
N GLN A 44 18.93 8.70 -1.03
CA GLN A 44 18.82 9.92 -1.82
C GLN A 44 17.38 10.10 -2.32
N ASP A 45 16.87 11.33 -2.23
CA ASP A 45 15.51 11.71 -2.60
C ASP A 45 14.43 10.80 -2.00
N TYR A 46 14.68 10.18 -0.84
CA TYR A 46 13.77 9.25 -0.17
C TYR A 46 13.42 8.00 -1.00
N ASN A 47 14.22 7.59 -1.99
CA ASN A 47 13.88 6.44 -2.85
C ASN A 47 13.74 5.13 -2.06
N ASN A 48 14.42 5.00 -0.92
CA ASN A 48 14.35 3.86 -0.01
C ASN A 48 12.97 3.69 0.66
N ILE A 49 12.14 4.74 0.69
CA ILE A 49 10.79 4.75 1.27
C ILE A 49 9.74 5.04 0.19
N GLY A 50 9.96 6.11 -0.58
CA GLY A 50 9.01 6.65 -1.54
C GLY A 50 8.72 5.72 -2.73
N SER A 51 9.70 4.94 -3.18
CA SER A 51 9.57 4.11 -4.39
C SER A 51 8.46 3.04 -4.33
N TYR A 52 8.01 2.68 -3.12
CA TYR A 52 6.93 1.72 -2.93
C TYR A 52 5.53 2.33 -3.16
N PHE A 53 5.34 3.63 -2.93
CA PHE A 53 4.02 4.29 -2.95
C PHE A 53 3.28 4.17 -4.28
N PRO A 54 3.90 4.37 -5.46
CA PRO A 54 3.19 4.24 -6.73
C PRO A 54 2.50 2.88 -6.91
N ASN A 55 3.14 1.80 -6.45
CA ASN A 55 2.57 0.46 -6.55
C ASN A 55 1.43 0.26 -5.56
N VAL A 56 1.60 0.69 -4.30
CA VAL A 56 0.54 0.57 -3.28
C VAL A 56 -0.71 1.36 -3.68
N LEU A 57 -0.53 2.59 -4.19
CA LEU A 57 -1.64 3.43 -4.67
C LEU A 57 -2.42 2.75 -5.79
N ARG A 58 -1.73 2.12 -6.74
CA ARG A 58 -2.38 1.35 -7.82
C ARG A 58 -3.04 0.05 -7.35
N MET A 59 -2.73 -0.43 -6.15
CA MET A 59 -3.40 -1.60 -5.57
C MET A 59 -4.68 -1.24 -4.82
N VAL A 60 -4.89 0.04 -4.43
CA VAL A 60 -6.15 0.52 -3.84
C VAL A 60 -7.36 0.13 -4.70
N VAL A 61 -7.21 0.26 -6.02
CA VAL A 61 -8.07 -0.40 -7.02
C VAL A 61 -7.16 -1.18 -7.96
N ASN A 62 -7.02 -2.49 -7.73
CA ASN A 62 -6.22 -3.32 -8.61
C ASN A 62 -6.88 -3.43 -9.99
N THR A 63 -6.34 -2.70 -10.97
CA THR A 63 -6.84 -2.64 -12.36
C THR A 63 -6.26 -3.72 -13.26
N THR A 64 -5.53 -4.70 -12.70
CA THR A 64 -5.11 -5.89 -13.45
C THR A 64 -6.34 -6.64 -13.91
N HIS A 65 -6.56 -6.72 -15.23
CA HIS A 65 -7.80 -7.16 -15.87
C HIS A 65 -8.54 -8.31 -15.16
N TRP A 66 -7.90 -9.47 -15.02
CA TRP A 66 -8.54 -10.65 -14.42
C TRP A 66 -8.80 -10.50 -12.92
N ARG A 67 -7.93 -9.78 -12.19
CA ARG A 67 -8.10 -9.52 -10.75
C ARG A 67 -9.24 -8.57 -10.50
N TYR A 68 -9.31 -7.48 -11.28
CA TYR A 68 -10.41 -6.51 -11.20
C TYR A 68 -11.75 -7.18 -11.53
N GLN A 69 -11.78 -7.99 -12.60
CA GLN A 69 -12.97 -8.72 -13.03
C GLN A 69 -13.55 -9.57 -11.90
N ILE A 70 -12.75 -10.41 -11.25
CA ILE A 70 -13.27 -11.37 -10.26
C ILE A 70 -13.43 -10.77 -8.85
N ALA A 71 -12.64 -9.76 -8.49
CA ALA A 71 -12.70 -9.12 -7.18
C ALA A 71 -13.77 -8.02 -7.10
N GLN A 72 -14.09 -7.34 -8.21
CA GLN A 72 -15.02 -6.21 -8.24
C GLN A 72 -16.18 -6.42 -9.22
N ASN A 73 -15.91 -6.62 -10.52
CA ASN A 73 -16.98 -6.61 -11.53
C ASN A 73 -17.97 -7.75 -11.37
N LEU A 74 -17.48 -8.99 -11.30
CA LEU A 74 -18.28 -10.20 -11.10
C LEU A 74 -18.72 -10.37 -9.64
N CYS A 75 -18.55 -9.35 -8.80
CA CYS A 75 -18.94 -9.35 -7.40
C CYS A 75 -19.75 -8.08 -7.10
N SER A 76 -19.16 -7.11 -6.41
CA SER A 76 -19.82 -5.90 -5.92
C SER A 76 -20.53 -5.10 -7.01
N ASP A 77 -19.97 -4.97 -8.21
CA ASP A 77 -20.64 -4.20 -9.29
C ASP A 77 -21.90 -4.90 -9.79
N SER A 78 -21.87 -6.24 -9.91
CA SER A 78 -23.04 -7.04 -10.26
C SER A 78 -24.13 -6.96 -9.19
N TRP A 79 -23.75 -7.03 -7.90
CA TRP A 79 -24.71 -6.93 -6.80
C TRP A 79 -25.27 -5.52 -6.60
N ALA A 80 -24.49 -4.49 -6.93
CA ALA A 80 -24.92 -3.09 -6.89
C ALA A 80 -25.73 -2.67 -8.13
N GLY A 81 -25.83 -3.53 -9.16
CA GLY A 81 -26.56 -3.26 -10.39
C GLY A 81 -25.84 -2.34 -11.38
N TYR A 82 -24.53 -2.12 -11.22
CA TYR A 82 -23.73 -1.36 -12.18
C TYR A 82 -23.40 -2.16 -13.43
N LEU A 83 -23.16 -3.46 -13.27
CA LEU A 83 -22.80 -4.37 -14.35
C LEU A 83 -23.64 -5.64 -14.26
N ALA A 84 -23.68 -6.41 -15.35
CA ALA A 84 -24.28 -7.74 -15.37
C ALA A 84 -23.36 -8.69 -16.12
N ASN A 85 -23.40 -9.97 -15.75
CA ASN A 85 -22.60 -11.00 -16.40
C ASN A 85 -23.11 -11.23 -17.83
N PRO A 86 -22.34 -10.94 -18.90
CA PRO A 86 -22.79 -11.17 -20.28
C PRO A 86 -22.83 -12.66 -20.64
N THR A 87 -22.20 -13.53 -19.85
CA THR A 87 -22.19 -14.98 -20.05
C THR A 87 -22.36 -15.71 -18.71
N PRO A 88 -22.67 -17.02 -18.70
CA PRO A 88 -22.87 -17.76 -17.46
C PRO A 88 -21.66 -17.81 -16.52
N PHE A 89 -20.42 -17.55 -16.97
CA PHE A 89 -19.15 -17.59 -16.22
C PHE A 89 -19.00 -18.73 -15.19
N GLY A 90 -18.08 -19.68 -15.44
CA GLY A 90 -17.97 -20.87 -14.57
C GLY A 90 -19.22 -21.74 -14.62
N GLY A 91 -19.94 -21.76 -15.76
CA GLY A 91 -21.13 -22.58 -15.98
C GLY A 91 -22.35 -22.17 -15.14
N GLY A 92 -22.50 -20.89 -14.81
CA GLY A 92 -23.57 -20.41 -13.92
C GLY A 92 -23.26 -20.66 -12.43
N SER A 93 -22.00 -20.91 -12.11
CA SER A 93 -21.53 -21.33 -10.79
C SER A 93 -20.48 -20.34 -10.29
N ASN A 94 -20.91 -19.13 -9.97
CA ASN A 94 -20.03 -18.01 -9.65
C ASN A 94 -20.58 -17.13 -8.51
N ASN A 95 -19.96 -15.97 -8.30
CA ASN A 95 -20.34 -15.04 -7.23
C ASN A 95 -21.78 -14.51 -7.38
N THR A 96 -22.31 -14.29 -8.59
CA THR A 96 -23.69 -13.79 -8.80
C THR A 96 -24.76 -14.85 -8.59
N THR A 97 -24.35 -16.11 -8.39
CA THR A 97 -25.25 -17.25 -8.10
C THR A 97 -24.96 -17.83 -6.72
N TYR A 98 -24.45 -17.00 -5.79
CA TYR A 98 -24.16 -17.33 -4.39
C TYR A 98 -23.10 -18.41 -4.14
N LYS A 99 -22.35 -18.88 -5.15
CA LYS A 99 -21.28 -19.87 -4.93
C LYS A 99 -19.99 -19.24 -4.37
N MET A 100 -19.81 -17.93 -4.55
CA MET A 100 -18.70 -17.14 -4.00
C MET A 100 -17.29 -17.74 -4.22
N VAL A 101 -17.03 -18.23 -5.44
CA VAL A 101 -15.76 -18.91 -5.81
C VAL A 101 -14.54 -17.99 -5.87
N TRP A 102 -14.73 -16.67 -5.96
CA TRP A 102 -13.63 -15.70 -6.10
C TRP A 102 -13.49 -14.71 -4.94
N LYS A 103 -14.17 -14.96 -3.81
CA LYS A 103 -14.17 -14.07 -2.64
C LYS A 103 -12.75 -13.76 -2.13
N ASP A 104 -11.86 -14.74 -2.19
CA ASP A 104 -10.50 -14.64 -1.64
C ASP A 104 -9.60 -13.69 -2.46
N HIS A 105 -9.97 -13.33 -3.70
CA HIS A 105 -9.16 -12.44 -4.53
C HIS A 105 -9.19 -10.98 -4.03
N ALA A 106 -10.33 -10.50 -3.53
CA ALA A 106 -10.41 -9.17 -2.94
C ALA A 106 -9.58 -9.09 -1.65
N TRP A 107 -9.62 -10.16 -0.84
CA TRP A 107 -8.80 -10.32 0.36
C TRP A 107 -7.31 -10.34 0.00
N ASN A 108 -6.86 -11.34 -0.76
CA ASN A 108 -5.45 -11.54 -1.08
C ASN A 108 -4.85 -10.33 -1.80
N SER A 109 -5.56 -9.73 -2.77
CA SER A 109 -5.05 -8.56 -3.48
C SER A 109 -4.82 -7.36 -2.56
N SER A 110 -5.67 -7.18 -1.54
CA SER A 110 -5.53 -6.08 -0.58
C SER A 110 -4.43 -6.37 0.43
N TYR A 111 -4.32 -7.61 0.92
CA TYR A 111 -3.25 -7.97 1.85
C TYR A 111 -1.86 -7.94 1.20
N ASP A 112 -1.73 -8.52 0.01
CA ASP A 112 -0.46 -8.57 -0.71
C ASP A 112 -0.09 -7.22 -1.31
N GLY A 113 -1.09 -6.46 -1.80
CA GLY A 113 -0.87 -5.21 -2.54
C GLY A 113 -0.91 -3.94 -1.70
N ILE A 114 -1.52 -3.98 -0.51
CA ILE A 114 -1.72 -2.80 0.34
C ILE A 114 -1.19 -3.05 1.75
N MET A 115 -1.71 -4.05 2.46
CA MET A 115 -1.38 -4.26 3.87
C MET A 115 0.12 -4.54 4.08
N ALA A 116 0.67 -5.53 3.39
CA ALA A 116 2.07 -5.92 3.56
C ALA A 116 3.04 -4.82 3.09
N PRO A 117 2.86 -4.20 1.91
CA PRO A 117 3.71 -3.08 1.49
C PRO A 117 3.61 -1.87 2.41
N CYS A 118 2.41 -1.48 2.86
CA CYS A 118 2.26 -0.38 3.81
C CYS A 118 2.98 -0.67 5.14
N LYS A 119 2.93 -1.91 5.65
CA LYS A 119 3.71 -2.30 6.84
C LYS A 119 5.20 -2.07 6.61
N ALA A 120 5.74 -2.55 5.49
CA ALA A 120 7.16 -2.38 5.17
C ALA A 120 7.55 -0.90 5.03
N ILE A 121 6.69 -0.07 4.42
CA ILE A 121 6.90 1.38 4.31
C ILE A 121 6.90 2.03 5.69
N ILE A 122 5.94 1.69 6.56
CA ILE A 122 5.82 2.22 7.92
C ILE A 122 7.09 1.89 8.71
N GLU A 123 7.52 0.64 8.72
CA GLU A 123 8.73 0.21 9.46
C GLU A 123 9.99 0.94 8.98
N LYS A 124 10.16 1.10 7.67
CA LYS A 124 11.28 1.86 7.08
C LYS A 124 11.21 3.35 7.44
N ALA A 125 10.04 3.96 7.30
CA ALA A 125 9.85 5.38 7.59
C ALA A 125 10.00 5.69 9.09
N GLU A 126 9.60 4.78 9.97
CA GLU A 126 9.84 4.89 11.42
C GLU A 126 11.33 4.81 11.76
N ALA A 127 12.06 3.85 11.18
CA ALA A 127 13.51 3.72 11.35
C ALA A 127 14.27 4.99 10.91
N ASP A 128 13.82 5.61 9.82
CA ASP A 128 14.42 6.83 9.25
C ASP A 128 13.85 8.13 9.84
N LYS A 129 12.97 8.03 10.84
CA LYS A 129 12.30 9.16 11.51
C LYS A 129 11.59 10.09 10.52
N LYS A 130 10.82 9.52 9.60
CA LYS A 130 10.02 10.22 8.58
C LYS A 130 8.51 10.07 8.87
N PRO A 131 7.98 10.76 9.89
CA PRO A 131 6.59 10.61 10.32
C PRO A 131 5.58 10.91 9.19
N GLN A 132 5.90 11.82 8.27
CA GLN A 132 5.05 12.15 7.14
C GLN A 132 4.82 10.97 6.20
N PHE A 133 5.86 10.15 5.93
CA PHE A 133 5.69 8.94 5.12
C PHE A 133 4.94 7.85 5.89
N VAL A 134 5.10 7.76 7.22
CA VAL A 134 4.29 6.88 8.07
C VAL A 134 2.81 7.25 7.99
N ALA A 135 2.49 8.53 8.15
CA ALA A 135 1.11 9.03 8.06
C ALA A 135 0.50 8.76 6.69
N TRP A 136 1.26 9.00 5.61
CA TRP A 136 0.79 8.74 4.26
C TRP A 136 0.52 7.25 4.01
N ALA A 137 1.43 6.35 4.44
CA ALA A 137 1.24 4.91 4.32
C ALA A 137 0.07 4.39 5.15
N LYS A 138 -0.13 4.90 6.38
CA LYS A 138 -1.29 4.59 7.22
C LYS A 138 -2.60 5.03 6.56
N LEU A 139 -2.64 6.21 5.93
CA LEU A 139 -3.82 6.70 5.22
C LEU A 139 -4.19 5.79 4.05
N ILE A 140 -3.23 5.43 3.20
CA ILE A 140 -3.46 4.53 2.07
C ILE A 140 -3.91 3.15 2.55
N ARG A 141 -3.29 2.63 3.62
CA ARG A 141 -3.70 1.37 4.25
C ARG A 141 -5.12 1.43 4.76
N ALA A 142 -5.50 2.46 5.51
CA ALA A 142 -6.86 2.63 6.02
C ALA A 142 -7.89 2.72 4.88
N TYR A 143 -7.58 3.50 3.84
CA TYR A 143 -8.44 3.66 2.66
C TYR A 143 -8.61 2.36 1.86
N GLY A 144 -7.54 1.57 1.70
CA GLY A 144 -7.61 0.28 1.03
C GLY A 144 -8.35 -0.78 1.85
N MET A 145 -8.00 -0.91 3.14
CA MET A 145 -8.49 -1.99 3.99
C MET A 145 -9.93 -1.83 4.43
N GLN A 146 -10.51 -0.62 4.44
CA GLN A 146 -11.95 -0.45 4.68
C GLN A 146 -12.81 -1.18 3.65
N ARG A 147 -12.31 -1.35 2.41
CA ARG A 147 -12.99 -2.15 1.38
C ARG A 147 -13.03 -3.64 1.74
N VAL A 148 -11.97 -4.15 2.35
CA VAL A 148 -11.92 -5.54 2.81
C VAL A 148 -12.85 -5.75 3.99
N ALA A 149 -12.81 -4.85 4.99
CA ALA A 149 -13.71 -4.89 6.14
C ALA A 149 -15.17 -4.82 5.72
N SER A 150 -15.51 -3.95 4.77
CA SER A 150 -16.89 -3.86 4.27
C SER A 150 -17.39 -5.07 3.48
N LEU A 151 -16.48 -5.90 2.94
CA LEU A 151 -16.83 -7.11 2.20
C LEU A 151 -16.85 -8.35 3.10
N HIS A 152 -15.96 -8.43 4.10
CA HIS A 152 -15.74 -9.63 4.90
C HIS A 152 -16.17 -9.50 6.38
N GLY A 153 -16.39 -8.27 6.87
CA GLY A 153 -16.60 -7.97 8.28
C GLY A 153 -15.26 -7.92 9.03
N PRO A 154 -15.00 -8.81 10.02
CA PRO A 154 -13.73 -8.85 10.73
C PRO A 154 -12.52 -9.05 9.82
N ILE A 155 -11.44 -8.31 10.07
CA ILE A 155 -10.18 -8.40 9.31
C ILE A 155 -8.96 -8.34 10.24
N ILE A 156 -7.81 -8.79 9.76
CA ILE A 156 -6.54 -8.64 10.49
C ILE A 156 -5.98 -7.25 10.15
N TYR A 157 -6.07 -6.27 11.06
CA TYR A 157 -5.59 -4.90 10.84
C TYR A 157 -4.60 -4.45 11.92
N SER A 158 -5.04 -4.32 13.17
CA SER A 158 -4.24 -3.82 14.30
C SER A 158 -3.16 -4.82 14.74
N GLN A 159 -3.38 -6.11 14.47
CA GLN A 159 -2.48 -7.21 14.84
C GLN A 159 -1.63 -7.72 13.66
N TYR A 160 -1.79 -7.12 12.48
CA TYR A 160 -1.09 -7.57 11.28
C TYR A 160 0.43 -7.54 11.47
N GLY A 161 1.06 -8.71 11.36
CA GLY A 161 2.51 -8.87 11.46
C GLY A 161 3.11 -8.80 12.86
N LYS A 162 2.29 -8.79 13.93
CA LYS A 162 2.77 -8.84 15.32
C LYS A 162 3.07 -10.25 15.83
N SER A 163 2.47 -11.27 15.22
CA SER A 163 2.72 -12.68 15.51
C SER A 163 2.84 -13.47 14.23
N VAL A 164 3.77 -14.43 14.21
CA VAL A 164 3.96 -15.37 13.10
C VAL A 164 3.02 -16.57 13.24
N THR A 165 2.54 -16.85 14.45
CA THR A 165 1.77 -18.05 14.78
C THR A 165 0.27 -17.80 14.91
N GLU A 166 -0.15 -16.55 15.14
CA GLU A 166 -1.55 -16.20 15.35
C GLU A 166 -1.92 -14.95 14.56
N SER A 167 -2.91 -15.09 13.67
CA SER A 167 -3.57 -13.96 13.02
C SER A 167 -4.83 -13.63 13.81
N VAL A 168 -4.75 -12.61 14.67
CA VAL A 168 -5.90 -12.14 15.43
C VAL A 168 -6.68 -11.15 14.57
N TYR A 169 -7.97 -11.44 14.38
CA TYR A 169 -8.89 -10.58 13.67
C TYR A 169 -9.38 -9.48 14.61
N ASP A 170 -9.43 -8.26 14.10
CA ASP A 170 -10.21 -7.19 14.70
C ASP A 170 -11.66 -7.38 14.29
N SER A 171 -12.59 -7.25 15.24
CA SER A 171 -14.00 -7.07 14.91
C SER A 171 -14.19 -5.83 14.04
N GLU A 172 -15.30 -5.77 13.30
CA GLU A 172 -15.58 -4.59 12.48
C GLU A 172 -15.69 -3.30 13.32
N GLU A 173 -16.21 -3.38 14.55
CA GLU A 173 -16.25 -2.25 15.50
C GLU A 173 -14.84 -1.79 15.92
N GLU A 174 -13.96 -2.74 16.27
CA GLU A 174 -12.58 -2.44 16.62
C GLU A 174 -11.84 -1.81 15.44
N PHE A 175 -12.00 -2.37 14.23
CA PHE A 175 -11.41 -1.82 13.01
C PHE A 175 -11.75 -0.34 12.81
N TYR A 176 -13.04 0.04 12.83
CA TYR A 176 -13.41 1.45 12.65
C TYR A 176 -12.88 2.34 13.78
N THR A 177 -12.94 1.86 15.02
CA THR A 177 -12.41 2.60 16.18
C THR A 177 -10.91 2.86 16.04
N TYR A 178 -10.14 1.85 15.62
CA TYR A 178 -8.72 2.00 15.32
C TYR A 178 -8.48 2.99 14.19
N VAL A 179 -9.21 2.88 13.09
CA VAL A 179 -9.03 3.77 11.93
C VAL A 179 -9.36 5.23 12.27
N PHE A 180 -10.41 5.52 13.06
CA PHE A 180 -10.69 6.89 13.48
C PHE A 180 -9.55 7.51 14.30
N LYS A 181 -8.96 6.73 15.21
CA LYS A 181 -7.78 7.16 15.97
C LYS A 181 -6.57 7.38 15.05
N GLU A 182 -6.32 6.48 14.11
CA GLU A 182 -5.24 6.67 13.12
C GLU A 182 -5.47 7.92 12.27
N LEU A 183 -6.72 8.23 11.91
CA LEU A 183 -7.03 9.43 11.14
C LEU A 183 -6.74 10.72 11.91
N ASP A 184 -6.90 10.74 13.24
CA ASP A 184 -6.47 11.87 14.07
C ASP A 184 -4.95 12.08 13.98
N GLU A 185 -4.18 10.99 14.13
CA GLU A 185 -2.71 11.01 14.02
C GLU A 185 -2.24 11.42 12.61
N ILE A 186 -2.84 10.84 11.56
CA ILE A 186 -2.52 11.11 10.17
C ILE A 186 -2.73 12.58 9.85
N ILE A 187 -3.91 13.12 10.19
CA ILE A 187 -4.25 14.50 9.86
C ILE A 187 -3.32 15.48 10.60
N ALA A 188 -3.00 15.21 11.86
CA ALA A 188 -2.07 16.03 12.64
C ALA A 188 -0.67 16.08 11.97
N VAL A 189 -0.11 14.91 11.62
CA VAL A 189 1.20 14.83 10.98
C VAL A 189 1.18 15.46 9.59
N LEU A 190 0.21 15.15 8.74
CA LEU A 190 0.15 15.74 7.40
C LEU A 190 -0.06 17.26 7.43
N THR A 191 -0.75 17.78 8.45
CA THR A 191 -0.89 19.24 8.65
C THR A 191 0.46 19.90 8.97
N GLU A 192 1.28 19.29 9.82
CA GLU A 192 2.63 19.78 10.15
C GLU A 192 3.53 19.79 8.91
N TYR A 193 3.38 18.79 8.03
CA TYR A 193 4.19 18.61 6.83
C TYR A 193 3.52 19.08 5.54
N LYS A 194 2.49 19.95 5.61
CA LYS A 194 1.68 20.34 4.46
C LYS A 194 2.46 20.88 3.24
N ASP A 195 3.64 21.46 3.47
CA ASP A 195 4.50 22.05 2.43
C ASP A 195 5.66 21.12 2.01
N PHE A 196 5.66 19.86 2.46
CA PHE A 196 6.72 18.90 2.19
C PHE A 196 6.71 18.40 0.73
N ALA A 197 7.72 18.80 -0.04
CA ALA A 197 7.82 18.45 -1.46
C ALA A 197 8.24 17.00 -1.75
N GLY A 198 8.69 16.24 -0.74
CA GLY A 198 9.27 14.90 -0.93
C GLY A 198 8.28 13.82 -1.38
N PHE A 199 6.97 14.10 -1.38
CA PHE A 199 5.96 13.19 -1.93
C PHE A 199 5.87 13.24 -3.44
N LYS A 200 6.17 14.39 -4.06
CA LYS A 200 5.87 14.67 -5.47
C LYS A 200 6.38 13.60 -6.45
N LYS A 201 7.59 13.09 -6.21
CA LYS A 201 8.22 12.06 -7.06
C LYS A 201 7.47 10.72 -7.04
N PHE A 202 6.73 10.45 -5.98
CA PHE A 202 6.14 9.14 -5.67
C PHE A 202 4.60 9.16 -5.68
N ASP A 203 4.01 10.36 -5.70
CA ASP A 203 2.59 10.57 -5.64
C ASP A 203 1.96 10.61 -7.04
N VAL A 204 1.39 9.48 -7.42
CA VAL A 204 0.67 9.28 -8.69
C VAL A 204 -0.81 9.69 -8.61
N ALA A 205 -1.22 10.42 -7.57
CA ALA A 205 -2.61 10.85 -7.38
C ALA A 205 -2.77 12.36 -7.22
N TYR A 206 -2.01 12.97 -6.30
CA TYR A 206 -2.09 14.40 -6.01
C TYR A 206 -0.81 15.16 -6.31
N ASN A 207 0.17 14.54 -6.99
CA ASN A 207 1.43 15.19 -7.40
C ASN A 207 2.18 15.84 -6.21
N GLY A 208 2.05 15.26 -5.01
CA GLY A 208 2.66 15.72 -3.77
C GLY A 208 1.87 16.78 -3.01
N ASP A 209 0.64 17.10 -3.41
CA ASP A 209 -0.23 18.06 -2.72
C ASP A 209 -0.80 17.44 -1.43
N ILE A 210 -0.10 17.66 -0.32
CA ILE A 210 -0.48 17.15 1.01
C ILE A 210 -1.81 17.72 1.51
N PRO A 211 -2.15 19.01 1.31
CA PRO A 211 -3.51 19.50 1.56
C PRO A 211 -4.62 18.63 0.96
N LYS A 212 -4.44 18.12 -0.27
CA LYS A 212 -5.41 17.17 -0.86
C LYS A 212 -5.44 15.80 -0.17
N TRP A 213 -4.30 15.31 0.31
CA TRP A 213 -4.25 14.11 1.15
C TRP A 213 -4.99 14.30 2.48
N ILE A 214 -4.94 15.49 3.09
CA ILE A 214 -5.70 15.82 4.30
C ILE A 214 -7.21 15.84 3.98
N LYS A 215 -7.62 16.43 2.84
CA LYS A 215 -9.01 16.37 2.37
C LYS A 215 -9.50 14.94 2.18
N LEU A 216 -8.68 14.06 1.60
CA LEU A 216 -8.99 12.64 1.47
C LEU A 216 -9.16 11.97 2.84
N ALA A 217 -8.29 12.25 3.81
CA ALA A 217 -8.40 11.72 5.17
C ALA A 217 -9.70 12.17 5.87
N ASN A 218 -10.08 13.44 5.75
CA ASN A 218 -11.36 13.95 6.26
C ASN A 218 -12.56 13.33 5.54
N THR A 219 -12.46 13.15 4.22
CA THR A 219 -13.51 12.50 3.42
C THR A 219 -13.70 11.04 3.80
N LEU A 220 -12.59 10.31 4.00
CA LEU A 220 -12.62 8.93 4.51
C LEU A 220 -13.26 8.89 5.90
N ARG A 221 -12.86 9.80 6.81
CA ARG A 221 -13.48 9.91 8.14
C ARG A 221 -15.00 10.07 8.04
N LEU A 222 -15.47 10.99 7.19
CA LEU A 222 -16.90 11.22 6.99
C LEU A 222 -17.61 9.99 6.42
N GLN A 223 -17.02 9.32 5.43
CA GLN A 223 -17.57 8.09 4.85
C GLN A 223 -17.72 6.96 5.89
N LEU A 224 -16.70 6.76 6.72
CA LEU A 224 -16.72 5.75 7.78
C LEU A 224 -17.72 6.12 8.88
N ALA A 225 -17.83 7.40 9.23
CA ALA A 225 -18.83 7.89 10.18
C ALA A 225 -20.26 7.61 9.70
N LEU A 226 -20.56 7.92 8.44
CA LEU A 226 -21.86 7.62 7.83
C LEU A 226 -22.16 6.12 7.79
N ARG A 227 -21.14 5.28 7.60
CA ARG A 227 -21.29 3.82 7.59
C ARG A 227 -21.77 3.27 8.93
N ILE A 228 -21.28 3.82 10.05
CA ILE A 228 -21.62 3.34 11.40
C ILE A 228 -22.86 4.02 12.01
N VAL A 229 -23.50 4.98 11.31
CA VAL A 229 -24.57 5.84 11.87
C VAL A 229 -25.76 5.08 12.45
N LYS A 230 -26.07 3.89 11.93
CA LYS A 230 -27.20 3.08 12.40
C LYS A 230 -26.88 2.25 13.65
N VAL A 231 -25.61 1.98 13.91
CA VAL A 231 -25.16 1.10 15.01
C VAL A 231 -24.49 1.89 16.15
N LYS A 232 -23.84 3.01 15.84
CA LYS A 232 -23.13 3.88 16.80
C LYS A 232 -23.35 5.37 16.45
N PRO A 233 -24.59 5.88 16.57
CA PRO A 233 -24.95 7.22 16.09
C PRO A 233 -24.18 8.36 16.76
N GLU A 234 -23.85 8.24 18.04
CA GLU A 234 -23.09 9.27 18.78
C GLU A 234 -21.65 9.38 18.25
N LEU A 235 -20.96 8.24 18.10
CA LEU A 235 -19.61 8.19 17.52
C LEU A 235 -19.63 8.66 16.06
N ALA A 236 -20.63 8.25 15.28
CA ALA A 236 -20.82 8.70 13.91
C ALA A 236 -20.91 10.23 13.83
N LYS A 237 -21.74 10.83 14.69
CA LYS A 237 -21.90 12.29 14.75
C LYS A 237 -20.58 12.97 15.10
N GLU A 238 -19.90 12.52 16.14
CA GLU A 238 -18.60 13.07 16.55
C GLU A 238 -17.58 13.05 15.40
N GLN A 239 -17.45 11.92 14.71
CA GLN A 239 -16.46 11.77 13.64
C GLN A 239 -16.83 12.56 12.38
N ALA A 240 -18.12 12.68 12.07
CA ALA A 240 -18.59 13.54 10.98
C ALA A 240 -18.31 15.03 11.28
N GLU A 241 -18.58 15.49 12.50
CA GLU A 241 -18.29 16.86 12.93
C GLU A 241 -16.79 17.15 12.89
N LYS A 242 -15.93 16.21 13.34
CA LYS A 242 -14.47 16.32 13.21
C LYS A 242 -14.00 16.47 11.77
N ALA A 243 -14.57 15.69 10.85
CA ALA A 243 -14.24 15.77 9.42
C ALA A 243 -14.58 17.15 8.83
N LEU A 244 -15.74 17.70 9.19
CA LEU A 244 -16.24 18.97 8.67
C LEU A 244 -15.60 20.20 9.34
N ALA A 245 -15.15 20.07 10.59
CA ALA A 245 -14.52 21.15 11.34
C ALA A 245 -13.04 21.38 10.99
N ASN A 246 -12.40 20.44 10.32
CA ASN A 246 -11.00 20.58 9.91
C ASN A 246 -10.84 21.69 8.86
N SER A 247 -9.84 22.57 9.02
CA SER A 247 -9.65 23.75 8.17
C SER A 247 -9.31 23.44 6.70
N PHE A 248 -8.81 22.25 6.39
CA PHE A 248 -8.57 21.82 5.01
C PHE A 248 -9.85 21.34 4.31
N GLY A 249 -10.91 21.03 5.07
CA GLY A 249 -12.18 20.55 4.55
C GLY A 249 -12.15 19.11 4.03
N ILE A 250 -13.17 18.76 3.25
CA ILE A 250 -13.34 17.47 2.57
C ILE A 250 -13.16 17.64 1.05
N ILE A 251 -13.25 16.56 0.28
CA ILE A 251 -13.34 16.61 -1.18
C ILE A 251 -14.73 17.15 -1.55
N ASP A 252 -14.79 18.39 -2.01
CA ASP A 252 -16.02 19.12 -2.35
C ASP A 252 -16.11 19.53 -3.83
N ASN A 253 -15.07 19.23 -4.62
CA ASN A 253 -15.00 19.53 -6.04
C ASN A 253 -14.17 18.47 -6.79
N ASN A 254 -14.34 18.43 -8.12
CA ASN A 254 -13.71 17.41 -8.96
C ASN A 254 -12.17 17.48 -9.01
N ALA A 255 -11.57 18.64 -8.79
CA ALA A 255 -10.10 18.80 -8.83
C ALA A 255 -9.42 18.17 -7.60
N ASP A 256 -10.19 17.88 -6.55
CA ASP A 256 -9.73 17.22 -5.33
C ASP A 256 -10.03 15.72 -5.33
N ASN A 257 -10.66 15.18 -6.38
CA ASN A 257 -10.97 13.76 -6.48
C ASN A 257 -9.70 12.91 -6.37
N PHE A 258 -9.79 11.85 -5.56
CA PHE A 258 -8.72 10.88 -5.42
C PHE A 258 -8.71 9.95 -6.64
N ASN A 259 -7.93 10.32 -7.65
CA ASN A 259 -7.68 9.52 -8.84
C ASN A 259 -6.24 9.00 -8.79
N VAL A 260 -6.03 7.75 -9.17
CA VAL A 260 -4.68 7.16 -9.24
C VAL A 260 -4.32 6.96 -10.70
N ASP A 261 -3.25 7.60 -11.14
CA ASP A 261 -2.76 7.49 -12.50
C ASP A 261 -2.34 6.04 -12.81
N ASN A 262 -3.13 5.42 -13.66
CA ASN A 262 -2.86 4.14 -14.28
C ASN A 262 -2.22 4.37 -15.65
N ILE A 263 -1.09 3.70 -15.91
CA ILE A 263 -0.31 3.81 -17.16
C ILE A 263 -1.17 3.63 -18.42
N LEU A 264 -2.23 2.83 -18.35
CA LEU A 264 -3.17 2.63 -19.44
C LEU A 264 -3.97 3.88 -19.79
N TRP A 265 -4.33 4.71 -18.80
CA TRP A 265 -5.02 5.98 -19.01
C TRP A 265 -4.10 7.03 -19.62
N GLN A 266 -2.84 7.09 -19.17
CA GLN A 266 -1.82 7.93 -19.81
C GLN A 266 -1.56 7.51 -21.25
N LEU A 267 -1.45 6.20 -21.54
CA LEU A 267 -1.33 5.72 -22.91
C LEU A 267 -2.57 6.07 -23.75
N PHE A 268 -3.77 5.99 -23.19
CA PHE A 268 -5.00 6.36 -23.89
C PHE A 268 -5.07 7.87 -24.16
N GLN A 269 -4.65 8.71 -23.21
CA GLN A 269 -4.54 10.15 -23.42
C GLN A 269 -3.45 10.51 -24.45
N ILE A 270 -2.27 9.91 -24.35
CA ILE A 270 -1.18 10.12 -25.32
C ILE A 270 -1.63 9.68 -26.72
N VAL A 271 -2.30 8.54 -26.86
CA VAL A 271 -2.84 8.08 -28.15
C VAL A 271 -3.93 9.04 -28.64
N GLY A 272 -4.79 9.55 -27.76
CA GLY A 272 -5.80 10.57 -28.08
C GLY A 272 -5.18 11.87 -28.57
N GLU A 273 -4.20 12.42 -27.84
CA GLU A 273 -3.46 13.63 -28.18
C GLU A 273 -2.67 13.46 -29.50
N ILE A 274 -2.07 12.30 -29.74
CA ILE A 274 -1.41 11.99 -31.02
C ILE A 274 -2.43 11.95 -32.16
N LEU A 275 -3.61 11.37 -31.96
CA LEU A 275 -4.69 11.34 -32.95
C LEU A 275 -5.20 12.74 -33.28
N GLU A 276 -5.37 13.60 -32.28
CA GLU A 276 -5.73 15.01 -32.47
C GLU A 276 -4.63 15.78 -33.22
N CYS A 277 -3.36 15.54 -32.90
CA CYS A 277 -2.23 16.12 -33.62
C CYS A 277 -2.17 15.66 -35.09
N LEU A 278 -2.39 14.37 -35.36
CA LEU A 278 -2.41 13.82 -36.72
C LEU A 278 -3.61 14.33 -37.54
N GLN A 279 -4.76 14.57 -36.91
CA GLN A 279 -5.91 15.21 -37.57
C GLN A 279 -5.62 16.67 -37.94
N GLN A 280 -4.87 17.41 -37.11
CA GLN A 280 -4.42 18.76 -37.44
C GLN A 280 -3.41 18.79 -38.60
N TRP A 281 -2.59 17.74 -38.76
CA TRP A 281 -1.62 17.60 -39.85
C TRP A 281 -2.22 17.16 -41.19
N ASN A 282 -3.42 16.57 -41.19
CA ASN A 282 -4.13 16.19 -42.43
C ASN A 282 -5.03 17.30 -42.99
N LEU A 283 -4.96 18.52 -42.41
CA LEU A 283 -5.68 19.71 -42.84
C LEU A 283 -4.75 20.82 -43.38
N SER A 284 -3.47 20.54 -43.62
CA SER A 284 -2.53 21.46 -44.30
C SER A 284 -2.12 21.00 -45.68
#